data_AF-A0A0A1HAA5-F1
#
_entry.id   AF-A0A0A1HAA5-F1
#
_cell.length_a   1.000
_cell.length_b   1.000
_cell.length_c   1.000
_cell.angle_alpha   90.00
_cell.angle_beta   90.00
_cell.angle_gamma   90.00
#
_symmetry.space_group_name_H-M   'P 1'
#
loop_
_entity.id
_entity.type
_entity.pdbx_description
1 polymer ?
#
loop_
_entity_poly.entity_id
_entity_poly.type
_entity_poly.pdbx_seq_one_letter_code
_entity_poly.pdbx_strand_id
1 'polypeptide(L)'
;MKKVSRKKTGDSGTVISPVLRGLFRSFAKLAERAAENRPLLRGLRIAYDPGAERFVVAHAGSYVEFVLAIPGDCVPPLGEIECRPMSTAGATEESTIARFRFNEAGIITESTVPELAGQNIDVDAAAWSVVAAVCWLNMHARA
;
A
#
# COMPACT_ATOMS: atom_id res chain seq x y z
N MET A 1 -30.61 -28.34 -22.60
CA MET A 1 -29.42 -27.87 -21.87
C MET A 1 -29.77 -26.64 -21.06
N LYS A 2 -29.78 -26.73 -19.72
CA LYS A 2 -30.05 -25.59 -18.83
C LYS A 2 -28.79 -24.71 -18.77
N LYS A 3 -28.90 -23.43 -19.14
CA LYS A 3 -27.83 -22.45 -18.97
C LYS A 3 -27.62 -22.23 -17.48
N VAL A 4 -26.45 -22.63 -16.98
CA VAL A 4 -26.01 -22.33 -15.61
C VAL A 4 -25.64 -20.85 -15.58
N SER A 5 -26.55 -20.03 -15.07
CA SER A 5 -26.25 -18.64 -14.73
C SER A 5 -25.18 -18.64 -13.65
N ARG A 6 -23.94 -18.28 -14.01
CA ARG A 6 -22.85 -18.08 -13.08
C ARG A 6 -23.26 -16.92 -12.16
N LYS A 7 -23.66 -17.28 -10.94
CA LYS A 7 -23.99 -16.35 -9.86
C LYS A 7 -22.80 -15.41 -9.69
N LYS A 8 -23.01 -14.13 -10.03
CA LYS A 8 -22.07 -13.04 -9.79
C LYS A 8 -21.88 -12.99 -8.27
N THR A 9 -20.75 -13.51 -7.80
CA THR A 9 -20.36 -13.45 -6.39
C THR A 9 -20.34 -11.98 -5.99
N GLY A 10 -20.94 -11.70 -4.83
CA GLY A 10 -21.29 -10.37 -4.37
C GLY A 10 -20.13 -9.40 -4.49
N ASP A 11 -20.35 -8.38 -5.32
CA ASP A 11 -19.61 -7.12 -5.25
C ASP A 11 -20.08 -6.44 -3.96
N SER A 12 -19.48 -6.79 -2.83
CA SER A 12 -19.49 -5.94 -1.64
C SER A 12 -18.59 -4.75 -1.94
N GLY A 13 -19.03 -3.92 -2.89
CA GLY A 13 -18.36 -2.70 -3.28
C GLY A 13 -18.54 -1.69 -2.17
N THR A 14 -17.81 -1.84 -1.07
CA THR A 14 -17.58 -0.75 -0.13
C THR A 14 -16.83 0.32 -0.93
N VAL A 15 -17.59 1.29 -1.45
CA VAL A 15 -17.05 2.38 -2.26
C VAL A 15 -16.02 3.11 -1.41
N ILE A 16 -14.75 2.98 -1.79
CA ILE A 16 -13.68 3.63 -1.03
C ILE A 16 -13.87 5.15 -1.05
N SER A 17 -13.89 5.76 0.13
CA SER A 17 -14.05 7.22 0.30
C SER A 17 -13.06 7.97 -0.59
N PRO A 18 -13.50 8.97 -1.37
CA PRO A 18 -12.60 9.80 -2.18
C PRO A 18 -11.47 10.44 -1.38
N VAL A 19 -11.72 10.74 -0.09
CA VAL A 19 -10.71 11.29 0.83
C VAL A 19 -9.60 10.28 1.07
N LEU A 20 -9.94 9.03 1.42
CA LEU A 20 -8.97 7.96 1.65
C LEU A 20 -8.14 7.65 0.39
N ARG A 21 -8.79 7.64 -0.79
CA ARG A 21 -8.09 7.50 -2.08
C ARG A 21 -7.16 8.68 -2.38
N GLY A 22 -7.55 9.88 -1.98
CA GLY A 22 -6.71 11.08 -2.10
C GLY A 22 -5.45 10.96 -1.26
N LEU A 23 -5.61 10.62 0.02
CA LEU A 23 -4.51 10.41 0.96
C LEU A 23 -3.56 9.30 0.49
N PHE A 24 -4.09 8.18 0.01
CA PHE A 24 -3.29 7.09 -0.55
C PHE A 24 -2.47 7.51 -1.78
N ARG A 25 -3.03 8.36 -2.64
CA ARG A 25 -2.29 8.94 -3.78
C ARG A 25 -1.22 9.92 -3.35
N SER A 26 -1.49 10.77 -2.36
CA SER A 26 -0.49 11.68 -1.81
C SER A 26 0.67 10.91 -1.18
N PHE A 27 0.36 9.87 -0.42
CA PHE A 27 1.33 8.96 0.18
C PHE A 27 2.30 8.36 -0.83
N ALA A 28 1.80 7.83 -1.96
CA ALA A 28 2.64 7.30 -3.03
C ALA A 28 3.60 8.37 -3.60
N LYS A 29 3.09 9.59 -3.83
CA LYS A 29 3.91 10.71 -4.34
C LYS A 29 4.96 11.18 -3.34
N LEU A 30 4.64 11.21 -2.04
CA LEU A 30 5.60 11.55 -1.00
C LEU A 30 6.71 10.51 -0.92
N ALA A 31 6.39 9.22 -1.06
CA ALA A 31 7.40 8.16 -1.06
C ALA A 31 8.39 8.31 -2.24
N GLU A 32 7.89 8.68 -3.42
CA GLU A 32 8.75 8.98 -4.58
C GLU A 32 9.70 10.15 -4.29
N ARG A 33 9.17 11.27 -3.78
CA ARG A 33 9.96 12.47 -3.44
C ARG A 33 10.97 12.22 -2.32
N ALA A 34 10.60 11.46 -1.30
CA ALA A 34 11.48 11.10 -0.20
C ALA A 34 12.70 10.29 -0.68
N ALA A 35 12.50 9.46 -1.71
CA ALA A 35 13.56 8.67 -2.33
C ALA A 35 14.52 9.50 -3.21
N GLU A 36 14.01 10.50 -3.95
CA GLU A 36 14.82 11.32 -4.87
C GLU A 36 16.03 11.99 -4.19
N ASN A 37 15.87 12.43 -2.95
CA ASN A 37 16.90 13.15 -2.21
C ASN A 37 17.96 12.24 -1.57
N ARG A 38 17.96 10.93 -1.87
CA ARG A 38 18.71 9.93 -1.13
C ARG A 38 19.55 9.05 -2.05
N PRO A 39 20.89 9.10 -1.94
CA PRO A 39 21.78 8.36 -2.83
C PRO A 39 21.51 6.84 -2.86
N LEU A 40 21.15 6.24 -1.72
CA LEU A 40 20.90 4.79 -1.60
C LEU A 40 19.58 4.33 -2.24
N LEU A 41 18.70 5.26 -2.59
CA LEU A 41 17.37 4.99 -3.17
C LEU A 41 17.29 5.46 -4.62
N ARG A 42 18.44 5.85 -5.19
CA ARG A 42 18.53 6.30 -6.57
C ARG A 42 18.07 5.18 -7.50
N GLY A 43 17.02 5.47 -8.28
CA GLY A 43 16.41 4.50 -9.19
C GLY A 43 15.17 3.80 -8.62
N LEU A 44 14.68 4.22 -7.44
CA LEU A 44 13.35 3.83 -6.97
C LEU A 44 12.29 4.33 -7.98
N ARG A 45 11.37 3.45 -8.33
CA ARG A 45 10.25 3.74 -9.25
C ARG A 45 8.94 3.38 -8.59
N ILE A 46 7.94 4.23 -8.78
CA ILE A 46 6.57 3.96 -8.33
C ILE A 46 5.66 3.89 -9.56
N ALA A 47 4.89 2.82 -9.67
CA ALA A 47 3.87 2.62 -10.69
C ALA A 47 2.49 2.59 -10.02
N TYR A 48 1.63 3.57 -10.31
CA TYR A 48 0.31 3.69 -9.71
C TYR A 48 -0.77 3.13 -10.65
N ASP A 49 -1.65 2.27 -10.13
CA ASP A 49 -2.81 1.71 -10.82
C ASP A 49 -4.09 2.21 -10.12
N PRO A 50 -4.73 3.28 -10.65
CA PRO A 50 -5.95 3.85 -10.06
C PRO A 50 -7.14 2.89 -10.13
N GLY A 51 -7.15 1.96 -11.10
CA GLY A 51 -8.27 1.04 -11.30
C GLY A 51 -8.37 -0.02 -10.21
N ALA A 52 -7.23 -0.38 -9.62
CA ALA A 52 -7.12 -1.35 -8.54
C ALA A 52 -6.75 -0.72 -7.19
N GLU A 53 -6.77 0.62 -7.09
CA GLU A 53 -6.42 1.39 -5.88
C GLU A 53 -5.12 0.88 -5.23
N ARG A 54 -4.09 0.72 -6.07
CA ARG A 54 -2.80 0.16 -5.67
C ARG A 54 -1.64 0.88 -6.32
N PHE A 55 -0.45 0.72 -5.76
CA PHE A 55 0.79 1.08 -6.43
C PHE A 55 1.90 0.09 -6.13
N VAL A 56 2.86 0.00 -7.04
CA VAL A 56 4.03 -0.86 -6.91
C VAL A 56 5.26 0.00 -6.78
N VAL A 57 6.10 -0.29 -5.79
CA VAL A 57 7.41 0.30 -5.62
C VAL A 57 8.47 -0.70 -6.05
N ALA A 58 9.32 -0.30 -6.99
CA ALA A 58 10.42 -1.09 -7.50
C ALA A 58 11.76 -0.43 -7.18
N HIS A 59 12.68 -1.16 -6.54
CA HIS A 59 14.03 -0.68 -6.27
C HIS A 59 15.02 -1.85 -6.11
N ALA A 60 16.17 -1.73 -6.77
CA ALA A 60 17.29 -2.69 -6.70
C ALA A 60 16.89 -4.18 -6.93
N GLY A 61 15.88 -4.41 -7.78
CA GLY A 61 15.38 -5.76 -8.09
C GLY A 61 14.28 -6.27 -7.16
N SER A 62 13.93 -5.54 -6.11
CA SER A 62 12.75 -5.82 -5.26
C SER A 62 11.54 -5.04 -5.73
N TYR A 63 10.37 -5.67 -5.57
CA TYR A 63 9.07 -5.11 -5.91
C TYR A 63 8.13 -5.29 -4.72
N VAL A 64 7.46 -4.23 -4.31
CA VAL A 64 6.48 -4.26 -3.22
C VAL A 64 5.20 -3.60 -3.70
N GLU A 65 4.09 -4.32 -3.61
CA GLU A 65 2.75 -3.81 -3.87
C GLU A 65 2.18 -3.18 -2.60
N PHE A 66 1.52 -2.03 -2.75
CA PHE A 66 0.73 -1.36 -1.74
C PHE A 66 -0.70 -1.33 -2.24
N VAL A 67 -1.63 -1.92 -1.50
CA VAL A 67 -3.05 -2.01 -1.87
C VAL A 67 -3.88 -1.28 -0.83
N LEU A 68 -4.77 -0.39 -1.27
CA LEU A 68 -5.76 0.24 -0.41
C LEU A 68 -7.03 -0.60 -0.34
N ALA A 69 -7.42 -0.99 0.87
CA ALA A 69 -8.67 -1.66 1.18
C ALA A 69 -9.48 -0.87 2.21
N ILE A 70 -10.77 -1.19 2.34
CA ILE A 70 -11.59 -0.75 3.48
C ILE A 70 -12.00 -1.99 4.27
N PRO A 71 -11.61 -2.10 5.55
CA PRO A 71 -12.16 -3.12 6.43
C PRO A 71 -13.67 -2.88 6.56
N GLY A 72 -14.49 -3.87 6.24
CA GLY A 72 -15.96 -3.75 6.25
C GLY A 72 -16.57 -3.48 7.63
N ASP A 73 -15.76 -3.56 8.68
CA ASP A 73 -16.22 -3.68 10.07
C ASP A 73 -15.92 -2.43 10.91
N CYS A 74 -15.36 -1.37 10.31
CA CYS A 74 -14.92 -0.17 11.04
C CYS A 74 -15.90 1.00 10.93
N VAL A 75 -16.29 1.56 12.07
CA VAL A 75 -17.03 2.83 12.19
C VAL A 75 -16.27 3.74 13.15
N PRO A 76 -15.73 4.90 12.70
CA PRO A 76 -15.75 5.42 11.33
C PRO A 76 -14.93 4.57 10.34
N PRO A 77 -15.19 4.67 9.02
CA PRO A 77 -14.44 3.92 8.02
C PRO A 77 -12.96 4.29 8.06
N LEU A 78 -12.10 3.27 8.08
CA LEU A 78 -10.66 3.41 8.00
C LEU A 78 -10.19 2.92 6.63
N GLY A 79 -9.19 3.61 6.07
CA GLY A 79 -8.40 3.06 4.97
C GLY A 79 -7.38 2.09 5.55
N GLU A 80 -7.22 0.93 4.94
CA GLU A 80 -6.19 -0.04 5.29
C GLU A 80 -5.25 -0.19 4.10
N ILE A 81 -3.95 -0.04 4.34
CA ILE A 81 -2.92 -0.30 3.34
C ILE A 81 -2.22 -1.58 3.71
N GLU A 82 -2.21 -2.51 2.76
CA GLU A 82 -1.45 -3.75 2.85
C GLU A 82 -0.25 -3.69 1.91
N CYS A 83 0.92 -3.96 2.47
CA CYS A 83 2.18 -4.06 1.76
C CYS A 83 2.47 -5.53 1.51
N ARG A 84 2.67 -5.92 0.25
CA ARG A 84 2.91 -7.31 -0.15
C ARG A 84 4.13 -7.41 -1.05
N PRO A 85 5.00 -8.44 -0.89
CA PRO A 85 6.06 -8.69 -1.85
C PRO A 85 5.48 -8.98 -3.23
N MET A 86 6.19 -8.58 -4.27
CA MET A 86 5.93 -9.03 -5.63
C MET A 86 7.16 -9.75 -6.18
N SER A 87 6.91 -10.88 -6.85
CA SER A 87 7.94 -11.57 -7.61
C SER A 87 8.37 -10.74 -8.83
N THR A 88 9.56 -11.02 -9.35
CA THR A 88 10.07 -10.39 -10.58
C THR A 88 9.21 -10.68 -11.81
N ALA A 89 8.37 -11.72 -11.77
CA ALA A 89 7.39 -12.05 -12.80
C ALA A 89 6.08 -11.24 -12.67
N GLY A 90 5.96 -10.37 -11.66
CA GLY A 90 4.79 -9.53 -11.44
C GLY A 90 3.67 -10.21 -10.64
N ALA A 91 3.93 -11.35 -10.01
CA ALA A 91 2.95 -12.01 -9.14
C ALA A 91 3.08 -11.46 -7.70
N THR A 92 1.98 -10.97 -7.13
CA THR A 92 1.91 -10.59 -5.72
C THR A 92 1.88 -11.83 -4.83
N GLU A 93 2.71 -11.86 -3.80
CA GLU A 93 2.67 -12.89 -2.77
C GLU A 93 1.47 -12.69 -1.83
N GLU A 94 0.90 -13.80 -1.33
CA GLU A 94 -0.28 -13.73 -0.44
C GLU A 94 0.06 -13.16 0.95
N SER A 95 1.32 -13.23 1.36
CA SER A 95 1.77 -12.80 2.68
C SER A 95 1.97 -11.28 2.75
N THR A 96 1.14 -10.61 3.54
CA THR A 96 1.32 -9.19 3.89
C THR A 96 2.56 -9.02 4.78
N ILE A 97 3.53 -8.21 4.34
CA ILE A 97 4.75 -7.90 5.10
C ILE A 97 4.57 -6.73 6.07
N ALA A 98 3.67 -5.81 5.75
CA ALA A 98 3.30 -4.71 6.62
C ALA A 98 1.87 -4.27 6.34
N ARG A 99 1.19 -3.77 7.37
CA ARG A 99 -0.16 -3.27 7.26
C ARG A 99 -0.34 -2.08 8.18
N PHE A 100 -1.06 -1.07 7.73
CA PHE A 100 -1.45 0.04 8.57
C PHE A 100 -2.82 0.60 8.18
N ARG A 101 -3.54 1.11 9.18
CA ARG A 101 -4.86 1.71 9.04
C ARG A 101 -4.77 3.19 9.32
N PHE A 102 -5.51 3.97 8.55
CA PHE A 102 -5.57 5.42 8.70
C PHE A 102 -7.01 5.93 8.56
N ASN A 103 -7.29 7.02 9.25
CA ASN A 103 -8.60 7.69 9.19
C ASN A 103 -8.64 8.76 8.09
N GLU A 104 -9.80 9.39 7.89
CA GLU A 104 -9.96 10.46 6.89
C GLU A 104 -9.16 11.73 7.17
N ALA A 105 -8.62 11.90 8.39
CA ALA A 105 -7.66 12.97 8.71
C ALA A 105 -6.21 12.59 8.34
N GLY A 106 -5.99 11.38 7.81
CA GLY A 106 -4.67 10.85 7.46
C GLY A 106 -3.89 10.29 8.65
N ILE A 107 -4.46 10.25 9.86
CA ILE A 107 -3.76 9.71 11.03
C ILE A 107 -3.77 8.19 11.00
N ILE A 108 -2.59 7.58 11.11
CA ILE A 108 -2.40 6.14 11.22
C ILE A 108 -2.82 5.70 12.62
N THR A 109 -3.89 4.93 12.71
CA THR A 109 -4.48 4.47 13.98
C THR A 109 -3.93 3.12 14.42
N GLU A 110 -3.56 2.26 13.46
CA GLU A 110 -3.00 0.93 13.70
C GLU A 110 -1.88 0.67 12.70
N SER A 111 -0.81 0.00 13.12
CA SER A 111 0.29 -0.35 12.23
C SER A 111 1.04 -1.57 12.74
N THR A 112 1.45 -2.47 11.84
CA THR A 112 2.42 -3.53 12.13
C THR A 112 3.86 -3.00 12.19
N VAL A 113 4.08 -1.76 11.74
CA VAL A 113 5.33 -0.99 11.89
C VAL A 113 5.10 0.03 13.01
N PRO A 114 5.52 -0.26 14.26
CA PRO A 114 5.13 0.53 15.44
C PRO A 114 5.43 2.03 15.33
N GLU A 115 6.50 2.39 14.62
CA GLU A 115 6.96 3.76 14.42
C GLU A 115 5.97 4.63 13.62
N LEU A 116 5.04 3.99 12.89
CA LEU A 116 4.01 4.68 12.14
C LEU A 116 2.75 5.00 12.94
N ALA A 117 2.52 4.33 14.07
CA ALA A 117 1.31 4.56 14.84
C ALA A 117 1.25 6.01 15.35
N GLY A 118 0.13 6.69 15.11
CA GLY A 118 -0.07 8.11 15.45
C GLY A 118 0.55 9.10 14.47
N GLN A 119 1.28 8.65 13.44
CA GLN A 119 1.81 9.51 12.38
C GLN A 119 0.72 9.89 11.37
N ASN A 120 0.94 10.97 10.62
CA ASN A 120 0.08 11.30 9.49
C ASN A 120 0.64 10.68 8.19
N ILE A 121 -0.21 10.04 7.40
CA ILE A 121 0.16 9.41 6.13
C ILE A 121 0.65 10.42 5.07
N ASP A 122 0.25 11.69 5.21
CA ASP A 122 0.63 12.79 4.30
C ASP A 122 1.83 13.61 4.81
N VAL A 123 2.65 13.04 5.71
CA VAL A 123 3.94 13.65 6.09
C VAL A 123 5.11 12.75 5.73
N ASP A 124 6.28 13.37 5.52
CA ASP A 124 7.50 12.70 5.09
C ASP A 124 7.84 11.46 5.93
N ALA A 125 7.67 11.53 7.26
CA ALA A 125 7.97 10.42 8.17
C ALA A 125 7.15 9.15 7.85
N ALA A 126 5.89 9.27 7.44
CA ALA A 126 5.10 8.12 7.03
C ALA A 126 5.52 7.61 5.65
N ALA A 127 5.80 8.51 4.70
CA ALA A 127 6.30 8.15 3.38
C ALA A 127 7.62 7.35 3.43
N TRP A 128 8.45 7.60 4.44
CA TRP A 128 9.67 6.84 4.70
C TRP A 128 9.43 5.37 5.01
N SER A 129 8.28 4.99 5.56
CA SER A 129 8.00 3.58 5.84
C SER A 129 7.80 2.73 4.58
N VAL A 130 7.31 3.33 3.50
CA VAL A 130 7.21 2.69 2.16
C VAL A 130 8.61 2.29 1.69
N VAL A 131 9.53 3.25 1.78
CA VAL A 131 10.92 3.08 1.41
C VAL A 131 11.62 2.06 2.32
N ALA A 132 11.38 2.13 3.63
CA ALA A 132 11.93 1.20 4.60
C ALA A 132 11.44 -0.24 4.37
N ALA A 133 10.17 -0.43 4.02
CA ALA A 133 9.61 -1.75 3.70
C ALA A 133 10.30 -2.38 2.47
N VAL A 134 10.56 -1.58 1.43
CA VAL A 134 11.31 -2.02 0.24
C VAL A 134 12.77 -2.35 0.58
N CYS A 135 13.41 -1.56 1.44
CA CYS A 135 14.77 -1.84 1.93
C CYS A 135 14.82 -3.11 2.80
N TRP A 136 13.82 -3.30 3.66
CA TRP A 136 13.71 -4.49 4.52
C TRP A 136 13.57 -5.76 3.68
N LEU A 137 12.69 -5.76 2.68
CA LEU A 137 12.55 -6.89 1.76
C LEU A 137 13.88 -7.20 1.06
N ASN A 138 14.59 -6.18 0.56
CA ASN A 138 15.92 -6.35 -0.04
C ASN A 138 16.95 -6.98 0.91
N MET A 139 16.92 -6.64 2.20
CA MET A 139 17.82 -7.20 3.20
C MET A 139 17.50 -8.67 3.52
N HIS A 140 16.24 -9.08 3.42
CA HIS A 140 15.78 -10.43 3.81
C HIS A 140 15.53 -11.37 2.63
N ALA A 141 15.48 -10.88 1.39
CA ALA A 141 15.41 -11.69 0.17
C ALA A 141 16.74 -12.37 -0.22
N ARG A 142 17.82 -12.12 0.55
CA ARG A 142 19.17 -12.67 0.34
C ARG A 142 19.56 -13.77 1.35
N ALA A 143 18.62 -14.24 2.17
CA ALA A 143 18.85 -15.33 3.13
C ALA A 143 18.53 -16.70 2.52
#